data_AF-B8C413-F1
#
_entry.id   AF-B8C413-F1
#
_cell.length_a   1.000
_cell.length_b   1.000
_cell.length_c   1.000
_cell.angle_alpha   90.00
_cell.angle_beta   90.00
_cell.angle_gamma   90.00
#
_symmetry.space_group_name_H-M   'P 1'
#
loop_
_entity.id
_entity.type
_entity.pdbx_description
1 polymer ?
#
loop_
_entity_poly.entity_id
_entity_poly.type
_entity_poly.pdbx_seq_one_letter_code
_entity_poly.pdbx_strand_id
1 'polypeptide(L)' 'QLLSKLDGVNTLPNVLLIGMTNRKELLDDALLRPGRLEVQVEVPLPTKAGRREILNIHFGRLRRKGRLSYPLCCAI' A
#
# COMPACT_ATOMS: atom_id res chain seq x y z
N GLN A 1 -6.35 -22.68 -10.18
CA GLN A 1 -7.41 -22.79 -9.14
C GLN A 1 -7.89 -21.44 -8.59
N LEU A 2 -7.03 -20.42 -8.49
CA LEU A 2 -7.44 -19.09 -8.00
C LEU A 2 -8.32 -18.33 -9.02
N LEU A 3 -7.96 -18.40 -10.31
CA LEU A 3 -8.70 -17.79 -11.43
C LEU A 3 -10.18 -18.19 -11.49
N SER A 4 -10.49 -19.48 -11.31
CA SER A 4 -11.88 -19.98 -11.32
C SER A 4 -12.71 -19.51 -10.13
N LYS A 5 -12.07 -19.13 -9.02
CA LYS A 5 -12.77 -18.52 -7.89
C LYS A 5 -13.01 -17.03 -8.12
N LEU A 6 -12.08 -16.32 -8.78
CA LEU A 6 -12.24 -14.90 -9.14
C LEU A 6 -13.41 -14.67 -10.09
N ASP A 7 -13.57 -15.52 -11.10
CA ASP A 7 -14.72 -15.44 -12.01
C ASP A 7 -16.06 -15.68 -11.27
N GLY A 8 -16.04 -16.43 -10.15
CA GLY A 8 -17.18 -16.63 -9.26
C GLY A 8 -17.34 -15.57 -8.15
N VAL A 9 -16.42 -14.62 -8.00
CA VAL A 9 -16.55 -13.48 -7.07
C VAL A 9 -17.34 -12.34 -7.73
N ASN A 10 -17.34 -12.23 -9.06
CA ASN A 10 -18.14 -11.26 -9.80
C ASN A 10 -19.67 -11.42 -9.59
N THR A 11 -20.12 -12.55 -9.07
CA THR A 11 -21.52 -12.81 -8.70
C THR A 11 -21.85 -12.50 -7.24
N LEU A 12 -20.86 -12.10 -6.42
CA LEU A 12 -21.03 -11.70 -5.02
C LEU A 12 -20.96 -10.17 -4.91
N PRO A 13 -22.10 -9.47 -4.74
CA PRO A 13 -22.18 -8.02 -4.88
C PRO A 13 -21.39 -7.18 -3.84
N ASN A 14 -20.71 -7.80 -2.87
CA ASN A 14 -20.08 -7.11 -1.73
C ASN A 14 -18.62 -7.52 -1.45
N VAL A 15 -17.93 -8.17 -2.39
CA VAL A 15 -16.54 -8.60 -2.18
C VAL A 15 -15.59 -7.71 -2.97
N LEU A 16 -14.72 -6.98 -2.26
CA LEU A 16 -13.61 -6.25 -2.85
C LEU A 16 -12.33 -7.07 -2.72
N LEU A 17 -11.70 -7.37 -3.84
CA LEU A 17 -10.38 -8.01 -3.86
C LEU A 17 -9.28 -6.96 -4.04
N ILE A 18 -8.31 -6.96 -3.14
CA ILE A 18 -7.11 -6.13 -3.24
C ILE A 18 -5.89 -7.04 -3.33
N GLY A 19 -5.13 -6.92 -4.41
CA GLY A 19 -3.84 -7.57 -4.60
C GLY A 19 -2.69 -6.59 -4.37
N MET A 20 -1.62 -7.04 -3.72
CA MET A 20 -0.38 -6.27 -3.58
C MET A 20 0.77 -7.09 -4.18
N THR A 21 1.58 -6.47 -5.03
CA THR A 21 2.79 -7.07 -5.59
C THR A 21 3.92 -6.06 -5.61
N ASN A 22 5.13 -6.52 -5.34
CA ASN A 22 6.36 -5.73 -5.54
C ASN A 22 6.95 -5.94 -6.94
N ARG A 23 6.39 -6.87 -7.73
CA ARG A 23 6.86 -7.28 -9.05
C ARG A 23 5.67 -7.43 -9.99
N LYS A 24 5.27 -6.34 -10.63
CA LYS A 24 4.13 -6.31 -11.54
C LYS A 24 4.42 -7.10 -12.82
N GLU A 25 5.67 -7.08 -13.28
CA GLU A 25 6.15 -7.74 -14.49
C GLU A 25 6.08 -9.27 -14.45
N LEU A 26 5.92 -9.87 -13.26
CA LEU A 26 5.73 -11.30 -13.09
C LEU A 26 4.24 -11.73 -13.06
N LEU A 27 3.30 -10.78 -13.06
CA LEU A 27 1.90 -11.11 -13.07
C LEU A 27 1.45 -11.56 -14.46
N ASP A 28 0.61 -12.58 -14.50
CA ASP A 28 -0.04 -13.04 -15.72
C ASP A 28 -1.02 -11.96 -16.23
N ASP A 29 -0.91 -11.59 -17.50
CA ASP A 29 -1.79 -10.65 -18.18
C ASP A 29 -3.26 -11.05 -18.10
N ALA A 30 -3.56 -12.36 -17.94
CA ALA A 30 -4.92 -12.84 -17.74
C ALA A 30 -5.58 -12.29 -16.46
N LEU A 31 -4.81 -11.94 -15.43
CA LEU A 31 -5.32 -11.37 -14.18
C LEU A 31 -5.61 -9.86 -14.29
N LEU A 32 -4.94 -9.17 -15.21
CA LEU A 32 -5.05 -7.72 -15.40
C LEU A 32 -6.19 -7.31 -16.32
N ARG A 33 -6.91 -8.28 -16.89
CA ARG A 33 -8.05 -8.03 -17.79
C ARG A 33 -9.24 -7.40 -17.03
N PRO A 34 -10.10 -6.64 -17.75
CA PRO A 34 -11.32 -6.07 -17.17
C PRO A 34 -12.16 -7.13 -16.44
N GLY A 35 -12.72 -6.76 -15.27
CA GLY A 35 -13.49 -7.67 -14.42
C GLY A 35 -12.65 -8.58 -13.49
N ARG A 36 -11.34 -8.35 -13.37
CA ARG A 36 -10.43 -9.01 -12.40
C ARG A 36 -9.63 -7.96 -11.62
N LEU A 37 -8.30 -7.93 -11.75
CA LEU A 37 -7.43 -6.90 -11.16
C LEU A 37 -7.30 -5.73 -12.13
N GLU A 38 -8.43 -5.11 -12.43
CA GLU A 38 -8.54 -4.03 -13.41
C GLU A 38 -7.89 -2.74 -12.89
N VAL A 39 -8.16 -2.37 -11.64
CA VAL A 39 -7.63 -1.15 -11.03
C VAL A 39 -6.21 -1.40 -10.54
N GLN A 40 -5.27 -0.59 -11.04
CA GLN A 40 -3.86 -0.66 -10.70
C GLN A 40 -3.42 0.66 -10.07
N VAL A 41 -2.94 0.58 -8.83
CA VAL A 41 -2.41 1.73 -8.09
C VAL A 41 -0.94 1.47 -7.80
N GLU A 42 -0.08 2.33 -8.32
CA GLU A 42 1.35 2.30 -8.02
C GLU A 42 1.64 3.12 -6.77
N VAL A 43 2.41 2.55 -5.85
CA VAL A 43 2.83 3.23 -4.62
C VAL A 43 4.30 3.58 -4.75
N PRO A 44 4.66 4.84 -5.05
CA PRO A 44 6.05 5.24 -5.18
C PRO A 44 6.73 5.37 -3.80
N LEU A 45 8.05 5.50 -3.81
CA LEU A 45 8.79 5.85 -2.62
C LEU A 45 8.35 7.22 -2.07
N PRO A 46 8.22 7.36 -0.74
CA PRO A 46 7.77 8.61 -0.15
C PRO A 46 8.79 9.73 -0.39
N THR A 47 8.26 10.91 -0.71
CA THR A 47 9.03 12.15 -0.85
C THR A 47 9.63 12.58 0.50
N LYS A 48 10.51 13.57 0.51
CA LYS A 48 11.04 14.14 1.75
C LYS A 48 9.93 14.58 2.72
N ALA A 49 8.86 15.20 2.20
CA ALA A 49 7.69 15.57 2.98
C ALA A 49 6.95 14.35 3.53
N GLY A 50 6.68 13.35 2.67
CA GLY A 50 6.02 12.11 3.10
C GLY A 50 6.82 11.32 4.13
N ARG A 51 8.15 11.25 4.00
CA ARG A 51 9.03 10.63 5.02
C ARG A 51 8.91 11.33 6.36
N ARG A 52 8.87 12.67 6.36
CA ARG A 52 8.68 13.46 7.59
C ARG A 52 7.31 13.20 8.22
N GLU A 53 6.25 13.05 7.42
CA GLU A 53 4.91 12.69 7.92
C GLU A 53 4.89 11.30 8.54
N ILE A 54 5.48 10.30 7.86
CA ILE A 54 5.62 8.93 8.39
C ILE A 54 6.35 8.97 9.74
N LEU A 55 7.47 9.68 9.84
CA LEU A 55 8.20 9.83 11.09
C LEU A 55 7.37 10.57 12.16
N ASN A 56 6.61 11.60 11.80
CA ASN A 56 5.71 12.31 12.71
C ASN A 56 4.62 11.37 13.27
N ILE A 57 4.03 10.50 12.45
CA ILE A 57 3.02 9.53 12.89
C ILE A 57 3.61 8.56 13.92
N HIS A 58 4.78 7.99 13.64
CA HIS A 58 5.38 6.98 14.51
C HIS A 58 6.05 7.55 15.76
N PHE A 59 6.72 8.70 15.64
CA PHE A 59 7.57 9.26 16.70
C PHE A 59 7.03 10.56 17.31
N GLY A 60 5.94 11.14 16.80
CA GLY A 60 5.37 12.38 17.32
C GLY A 60 4.97 12.31 18.79
N ARG A 61 4.57 11.13 19.28
CA ARG A 61 4.32 10.91 20.72
C ARG A 61 5.59 10.97 21.55
N LEU A 62 6.70 10.40 21.06
CA LEU A 62 7.98 10.42 21.75
C LEU A 62 8.62 11.82 21.72
N ARG A 63 8.47 12.54 20.60
CA ARG A 63 8.86 13.95 20.48
C ARG A 63 8.15 14.81 21.52
N ARG A 64 6.82 14.67 21.66
CA ARG A 64 6.04 15.39 22.68
C ARG A 64 6.45 15.07 24.12
N LYS A 65 6.96 13.86 24.37
CA LYS A 65 7.46 13.46 25.69
C LYS A 65 8.92 13.85 25.93
N GLY A 66 9.59 14.52 24.99
CA GLY A 66 11.00 14.88 25.08
C GLY A 66 11.96 13.69 25.07
N ARG A 67 11.52 12.53 24.53
CA ARG A 67 12.29 11.27 24.55
C ARG A 67 12.92 10.94 23.20
N LEU A 68 13.00 11.91 22.28
CA LEU A 68 13.67 11.75 20.99
C LEU A 68 15.10 12.27 21.05
N SER A 69 16.03 11.58 20.41
CA SER A 69 17.39 12.10 20.24
C SER A 69 17.39 13.34 19.32
N TYR A 70 18.33 14.26 19.55
CA TYR A 70 18.43 15.52 18.82
C TYR A 70 18.38 15.39 17.27
N PRO A 71 19.12 14.47 16.61
CA PRO A 71 19.08 14.37 15.15
C PRO A 71 17.72 13.92 14.60
N LEU A 72 17.02 13.05 15.33
CA LEU A 72 15.66 12.63 14.98
C LEU A 72 14.63 13.72 15.28
N CYS A 73 14.85 14.54 16.31
CA CYS A 73 13.95 15.64 16.62
C CYS A 73 13.96 16.72 15.53
N CYS A 74 15.12 16.99 14.91
CA CYS A 74 15.25 17.92 13.78
C CYS A 74 14.69 17.37 12.47
N ALA A 75 14.65 16.05 12.31
CA ALA A 75 14.16 15.38 11.10
C ALA A 75 12.62 15.32 11.01
N ILE A 76 11.92 15.60 12.11
CA ILE A 76 10.47 15.48 12.29
C ILE A 76 9.83 16.86 12.41
#